data_AF-A0A6A4HLT7-F1
#
_entry.id   AF-A0A6A4HLT7-F1
#
_cell.length_a   1.000
_cell.length_b   1.000
_cell.length_c   1.000
_cell.angle_alpha   90.00
_cell.angle_beta   90.00
_cell.angle_gamma   90.00
#
_symmetry.space_group_name_H-M   'P 1'
#
loop_
_entity.id
_entity.type
_entity.pdbx_description
1 polymer ?
#
loop_
_entity_poly.entity_id
_entity_poly.type
_entity_poly.pdbx_seq_one_letter_code
_entity_poly.pdbx_strand_id
1 'polypeptide(L)'
;MVDWSSPQEIALDSQIFERIIFVFLGITLWELFSTCGFEWSLLRGHRRFRWPLVFIFFLSRYCILLAFIGLIISISVTTQALYVFNSWAGNMTFLCSSTSLMLRTIALWERKLTVVIPLGILCAGLWTIGYRTMFIVRAAWSDSAGACVVISTDPSLLNVLYFYTMGFDFVILVYTFLALITKHTARTDLWKLLFHDGLVYFLVTFTANCIPAVSFFYEESQDARNSYLYA
;
A
#
# COMPACT_ATOMS: atom_id res chain seq x y z
N MET A 1 -16.85 -26.06 -12.72
CA MET A 1 -16.04 -24.93 -12.23
C MET A 1 -15.37 -24.30 -13.45
N VAL A 2 -15.31 -22.97 -13.51
CA VAL A 2 -14.55 -22.28 -14.56
C VAL A 2 -13.07 -22.61 -14.38
N ASP A 3 -12.38 -22.93 -15.47
CA ASP A 3 -10.94 -23.19 -15.44
C ASP A 3 -10.18 -21.87 -15.51
N TRP A 4 -9.86 -21.33 -14.33
CA TRP A 4 -9.08 -20.09 -14.15
C TRP A 4 -7.64 -20.19 -14.67
N SER A 5 -7.17 -21.39 -14.99
CA SER A 5 -5.84 -21.62 -15.57
C SER A 5 -5.87 -21.73 -17.10
N SER A 6 -7.05 -21.60 -17.72
CA SER A 6 -7.14 -21.65 -19.18
C SER A 6 -6.44 -20.43 -19.82
N PRO A 7 -5.71 -20.62 -20.94
CA PRO A 7 -4.94 -19.55 -21.56
C PRO A 7 -5.81 -18.38 -22.06
N GLN A 8 -7.09 -18.64 -22.35
CA GLN A 8 -8.07 -17.63 -22.73
C GLN A 8 -8.39 -16.68 -21.57
N GLU A 9 -8.60 -17.22 -20.36
CA GLU A 9 -8.88 -16.42 -19.17
C GLU A 9 -7.65 -15.60 -18.76
N ILE A 10 -6.44 -16.19 -18.80
CA ILE A 10 -5.18 -15.47 -18.52
C ILE A 10 -4.97 -14.30 -19.50
N ALA A 11 -5.28 -14.51 -20.79
CA ALA A 11 -5.20 -13.47 -21.80
C ALA A 11 -6.25 -12.36 -21.61
N LEU A 12 -7.44 -12.69 -21.10
CA LEU A 12 -8.48 -11.73 -20.76
C LEU A 12 -8.07 -10.90 -19.53
N ASP A 13 -7.60 -11.56 -18.47
CA ASP A 13 -7.19 -10.93 -17.22
C ASP A 13 -6.03 -9.97 -17.41
N SER A 14 -5.02 -10.34 -18.21
CA SER A 14 -3.91 -9.46 -18.55
C SER A 14 -4.36 -8.17 -19.27
N GLN A 15 -5.32 -8.27 -20.19
CA GLN A 15 -5.90 -7.09 -20.86
C GLN A 15 -6.72 -6.22 -19.90
N ILE A 16 -7.49 -6.83 -19.01
CA ILE A 16 -8.27 -6.11 -18.00
C ILE A 16 -7.32 -5.39 -17.04
N PHE A 17 -6.26 -6.05 -16.58
CA PHE A 17 -5.25 -5.50 -15.69
C PHE A 17 -4.56 -4.27 -16.30
N GLU A 18 -4.15 -4.35 -17.57
CA GLU A 18 -3.58 -3.21 -18.28
C GLU A 18 -4.54 -2.00 -18.30
N ARG A 19 -5.80 -2.23 -18.67
CA ARG A 19 -6.82 -1.17 -18.70
C ARG A 19 -7.03 -0.53 -17.32
N ILE A 20 -7.04 -1.34 -16.27
CA ILE A 20 -7.18 -0.87 -14.89
C ILE A 20 -5.98 0.00 -14.49
N ILE A 21 -4.75 -0.38 -14.86
CA ILE A 21 -3.55 0.43 -14.59
C ILE A 21 -3.68 1.81 -15.24
N PHE A 22 -4.14 1.90 -16.50
CA PHE A 22 -4.34 3.19 -17.16
C PHE A 22 -5.39 4.06 -16.46
N VAL A 23 -6.48 3.45 -16.00
CA VAL A 23 -7.51 4.16 -15.22
C VAL A 23 -6.93 4.69 -13.91
N PHE A 24 -6.18 3.88 -13.16
CA PHE A 24 -5.56 4.32 -11.91
C PHE A 24 -4.49 5.39 -12.11
N LEU A 25 -3.69 5.31 -13.19
CA LEU A 25 -2.77 6.37 -13.55
C LEU A 25 -3.54 7.68 -13.79
N GLY A 26 -4.62 7.62 -14.57
CA GLY A 26 -5.47 8.78 -14.86
C GLY A 26 -6.05 9.42 -13.60
N ILE A 27 -6.56 8.61 -12.67
CA ILE A 27 -7.07 9.08 -11.37
C ILE A 27 -5.95 9.71 -10.53
N THR A 28 -4.78 9.08 -10.48
CA THR A 28 -3.64 9.57 -9.68
C THR A 28 -3.10 10.89 -10.24
N LEU A 29 -3.05 11.03 -11.57
CA LEU A 29 -2.69 12.28 -12.24
C LEU A 29 -3.74 13.37 -12.00
N TRP A 30 -5.02 13.03 -12.14
CA TRP A 30 -6.11 13.96 -11.85
C TRP A 30 -6.03 14.50 -10.42
N GLU A 31 -5.80 13.60 -9.45
CA GLU A 31 -5.61 13.98 -8.06
C GLU A 31 -4.40 14.90 -7.89
N LEU A 32 -3.26 14.57 -8.50
CA LEU A 32 -2.05 15.39 -8.46
C LEU A 32 -2.31 16.80 -9.00
N PHE A 33 -2.88 16.94 -10.20
CA PHE A 33 -3.16 18.24 -10.79
C PHE A 33 -4.17 19.05 -9.96
N SER A 34 -5.20 18.40 -9.42
CA SER A 34 -6.18 19.05 -8.55
C SER A 34 -5.58 19.54 -7.23
N THR A 35 -4.57 18.84 -6.70
CA THR A 35 -3.90 19.19 -5.43
C THR A 35 -2.61 20.02 -5.60
N CYS A 36 -2.12 20.22 -6.82
CA CYS A 36 -0.91 21.01 -7.12
C CYS A 36 -0.93 22.42 -6.49
N GLY A 37 -2.10 23.09 -6.47
CA GLY A 37 -2.24 24.42 -5.85
C GLY A 37 -2.00 24.40 -4.33
N PHE A 38 -2.41 23.33 -3.66
CA PHE A 38 -2.18 23.12 -2.24
C PHE A 38 -0.71 22.79 -1.94
N GLU A 39 -0.11 21.92 -2.74
CA GLU A 39 1.30 21.53 -2.61
C GLU A 39 2.23 22.73 -2.80
N TRP A 40 1.96 23.54 -3.82
CA TRP A 40 2.72 24.75 -4.09
C TRP A 40 2.56 25.80 -2.98
N SER A 41 1.39 25.87 -2.33
CA SER A 41 1.18 26.70 -1.12
C SER A 41 1.98 26.19 0.09
N LEU A 42 2.14 24.85 0.21
CA LEU A 42 2.94 24.22 1.25
C LEU A 42 4.44 24.49 1.05
N LEU A 43 4.91 24.39 -0.20
CA LEU A 43 6.30 24.68 -0.59
C LEU A 43 6.65 26.15 -0.40
N ARG A 44 5.71 27.07 -0.67
CA ARG A 44 5.86 28.51 -0.41
C ARG A 44 5.83 28.90 1.07
N GLY A 45 5.70 27.94 1.99
CA GLY A 45 5.82 28.19 3.43
C GLY A 45 4.63 28.89 4.07
N HIS A 46 3.48 29.00 3.38
CA HIS A 46 2.30 29.70 3.91
C HIS A 46 1.60 28.92 5.06
N ARG A 47 2.03 27.67 5.35
CA ARG A 47 1.49 26.82 6.43
C ARG A 47 2.63 26.20 7.27
N ARG A 48 2.36 25.97 8.57
CA ARG A 48 3.36 25.43 9.53
C ARG A 48 3.92 24.09 9.04
N PHE A 49 5.22 24.09 8.73
CA PHE A 49 5.95 22.95 8.18
C PHE A 49 6.17 21.86 9.25
N ARG A 50 5.42 20.76 9.17
CA ARG A 50 5.65 19.57 10.01
C ARG A 50 6.51 18.58 9.22
N TRP A 51 7.81 18.85 9.17
CA TRP A 51 8.84 18.16 8.38
C TRP A 51 8.61 16.65 8.10
N PRO A 52 8.46 15.77 9.11
CA PRO A 52 8.34 14.33 8.84
C PRO A 52 7.02 13.94 8.17
N LEU A 53 5.91 14.58 8.53
CA LEU A 53 4.58 14.29 7.96
C LEU A 53 4.51 14.70 6.49
N VAL A 54 5.10 15.84 6.16
CA VAL A 54 5.06 16.42 4.81
C VAL A 54 5.91 15.57 3.87
N PHE A 55 7.15 15.26 4.24
CA PHE A 55 8.05 14.47 3.41
C PHE A 55 7.48 13.08 3.08
N ILE A 56 6.99 12.36 4.09
CA ILE A 56 6.38 11.03 3.93
C ILE A 56 5.15 11.13 3.02
N PHE A 57 4.26 12.10 3.26
CA PHE A 57 3.07 12.25 2.42
C PHE A 57 3.38 12.53 0.94
N PHE A 58 4.37 13.37 0.65
CA PHE A 58 4.79 13.62 -0.72
C PHE A 58 5.48 12.39 -1.34
N LEU A 59 6.30 11.70 -0.57
CA LEU A 59 7.02 10.53 -1.03
C LEU A 59 6.06 9.41 -1.47
N SER A 60 5.01 9.13 -0.69
CA SER A 60 4.03 8.10 -1.08
C SER A 60 3.32 8.42 -2.40
N ARG A 61 2.97 9.70 -2.63
CA ARG A 61 2.30 10.19 -3.86
C ARG A 61 3.18 10.08 -5.09
N TYR A 62 4.42 10.53 -5.00
CA TYR A 62 5.32 10.44 -6.15
C TYR A 62 5.77 8.99 -6.41
N CYS A 63 5.97 8.18 -5.36
CA CYS A 63 6.27 6.76 -5.53
C CYS A 63 5.14 5.99 -6.22
N ILE A 64 3.86 6.28 -5.93
CA ILE A 64 2.74 5.57 -6.57
C ILE A 64 2.59 5.96 -8.05
N LEU A 65 2.82 7.23 -8.38
CA LEU A 65 2.87 7.69 -9.76
C LEU A 65 4.01 7.01 -10.53
N LEU A 66 5.21 6.98 -9.95
CA LEU A 66 6.37 6.33 -10.56
C LEU A 66 6.15 4.82 -10.72
N ALA A 67 5.44 4.17 -9.78
CA ALA A 67 5.07 2.77 -9.90
C ALA A 67 4.11 2.52 -11.07
N PHE A 68 3.03 3.31 -11.20
CA PHE A 68 2.10 3.15 -12.33
C PHE A 68 2.75 3.44 -13.70
N ILE A 69 3.59 4.48 -13.77
CA ILE A 69 4.36 4.78 -14.99
C ILE A 69 5.32 3.64 -15.30
N GLY A 70 6.02 3.10 -14.29
CA GLY A 70 6.91 1.95 -14.43
C GLY A 70 6.17 0.70 -14.92
N LEU A 71 4.98 0.42 -14.40
CA LEU A 71 4.13 -0.70 -14.84
C LEU A 71 3.75 -0.57 -16.32
N ILE A 72 3.40 0.63 -16.79
CA ILE A 72 3.05 0.85 -18.20
C ILE A 72 4.28 0.67 -19.10
N ILE A 73 5.43 1.20 -18.69
CA ILE A 73 6.68 1.03 -19.45
C ILE A 73 7.05 -0.46 -19.52
N SER A 74 6.77 -1.24 -18.47
CA SER A 74 7.05 -2.67 -18.41
C SER A 74 6.31 -3.49 -19.47
N ILE A 75 5.23 -2.96 -20.06
CA ILE A 75 4.47 -3.60 -21.14
C ILE A 75 5.28 -3.55 -22.44
N SER A 76 6.03 -2.46 -22.67
CA SER A 76 6.80 -2.24 -23.89
C SER A 76 8.28 -2.61 -23.75
N VAL A 77 8.87 -2.42 -22.57
CA VAL A 77 10.29 -2.59 -22.31
C VAL A 77 10.49 -3.41 -21.03
N THR A 78 11.01 -4.62 -21.19
CA THR A 78 11.25 -5.54 -20.08
C THR A 78 12.73 -5.49 -19.67
N THR A 79 13.05 -4.69 -18.66
CA THR A 79 14.41 -4.65 -18.07
C THR A 79 14.36 -4.98 -16.60
N GLN A 80 15.38 -5.69 -16.11
CA GLN A 80 15.48 -6.06 -14.70
C GLN A 80 15.44 -4.84 -13.77
N ALA A 81 16.13 -3.75 -14.15
CA ALA A 81 16.14 -2.52 -13.37
C ALA A 81 14.75 -1.91 -13.20
N LEU A 82 13.91 -1.97 -14.23
CA LEU A 82 12.54 -1.44 -14.20
C LEU A 82 11.65 -2.24 -13.24
N TYR A 83 11.75 -3.58 -13.26
CA TYR A 83 11.01 -4.44 -12.33
C TYR A 83 11.42 -4.23 -10.87
N VAL A 84 12.73 -4.12 -10.61
CA VAL A 84 13.25 -3.82 -9.26
C VAL A 84 12.80 -2.43 -8.81
N PHE A 85 12.87 -1.42 -9.69
CA PHE A 85 12.40 -0.08 -9.39
C PHE A 85 10.90 -0.04 -9.09
N ASN A 86 10.09 -0.75 -9.87
CA ASN A 86 8.65 -0.81 -9.66
C ASN A 86 8.29 -1.50 -8.33
N SER A 87 8.97 -2.63 -8.02
CA SER A 87 8.85 -3.28 -6.72
C SER A 87 9.20 -2.33 -5.58
N TRP A 88 10.33 -1.63 -5.70
CA TRP A 88 10.76 -0.65 -4.71
C TRP A 88 9.73 0.47 -4.54
N ALA A 89 9.28 1.08 -5.63
CA ALA A 89 8.34 2.20 -5.60
C ALA A 89 6.99 1.81 -4.99
N GLY A 90 6.43 0.65 -5.38
CA GLY A 90 5.18 0.14 -4.83
C GLY A 90 5.26 -0.16 -3.34
N ASN A 91 6.29 -0.88 -2.90
CA ASN A 91 6.53 -1.17 -1.49
C ASN A 91 6.76 0.12 -0.68
N MET A 92 7.46 1.11 -1.25
CA MET A 92 7.72 2.38 -0.58
C MET A 92 6.43 3.18 -0.37
N THR A 93 5.55 3.26 -1.38
CA THR A 93 4.24 3.89 -1.25
C THR A 93 3.45 3.29 -0.10
N PHE A 94 3.43 1.96 -0.02
CA PHE A 94 2.69 1.23 1.00
C PHE A 94 3.18 1.54 2.42
N LEU A 95 4.49 1.37 2.68
CA LEU A 95 5.11 1.69 3.97
C LEU A 95 4.85 3.14 4.38
N CYS A 96 4.96 4.04 3.42
CA CYS A 96 4.83 5.47 3.62
C CYS A 96 3.38 5.88 3.93
N SER A 97 2.41 5.25 3.28
CA SER A 97 0.98 5.44 3.55
C SER A 97 0.61 5.05 4.98
N SER A 98 0.97 3.83 5.42
CA SER A 98 0.70 3.36 6.79
C SER A 98 1.44 4.19 7.84
N THR A 99 2.68 4.62 7.55
CA THR A 99 3.43 5.52 8.44
C THR A 99 2.74 6.88 8.59
N SER A 100 2.18 7.44 7.52
CA SER A 100 1.41 8.70 7.56
C SER A 100 0.18 8.60 8.48
N LEU A 101 -0.54 7.48 8.40
CA LEU A 101 -1.66 7.14 9.30
C LEU A 101 -1.23 7.03 10.77
N MET A 102 -0.11 6.36 11.03
CA MET A 102 0.49 6.27 12.36
C MET A 102 0.80 7.68 12.93
N LEU A 103 1.44 8.54 12.13
CA LEU A 103 1.82 9.89 12.57
C LEU A 103 0.60 10.77 12.89
N ARG A 104 -0.50 10.63 12.13
CA ARG A 104 -1.77 11.31 12.44
C ARG A 104 -2.32 10.85 13.80
N THR A 105 -2.27 9.55 14.07
CA THR A 105 -2.73 8.96 15.33
C THR A 105 -1.89 9.44 16.51
N ILE A 106 -0.56 9.49 16.35
CA ILE A 106 0.36 10.03 17.36
C ILE A 106 0.05 11.50 17.67
N ALA A 107 -0.26 12.30 16.65
CA ALA A 107 -0.63 13.70 16.84
C ALA A 107 -1.96 13.84 17.62
N LEU A 108 -2.93 12.95 17.38
CA LEU A 108 -4.21 12.93 18.08
C LEU A 108 -4.05 12.62 19.59
N TRP A 109 -3.10 11.76 19.93
CA TRP A 109 -2.72 11.44 21.31
C TRP A 109 -1.75 12.45 21.94
N GLU A 110 -1.53 13.62 21.31
CA GLU A 110 -0.62 14.67 21.82
C GLU A 110 0.79 14.13 22.13
N ARG A 111 1.26 13.13 21.37
CA ARG A 111 2.58 12.49 21.54
C ARG A 111 2.81 11.83 22.91
N LYS A 112 1.76 11.35 23.59
CA LYS A 112 1.92 10.53 24.79
C LYS A 112 2.79 9.30 24.52
N LEU A 113 3.88 9.15 25.28
CA LEU A 113 4.87 8.09 25.07
C LEU A 113 4.27 6.68 25.15
N THR A 114 3.23 6.49 25.97
CA THR A 114 2.49 5.22 26.08
C THR A 114 1.91 4.74 24.73
N VAL A 115 1.60 5.65 23.82
CA VAL A 115 1.10 5.32 22.47
C VAL A 115 2.24 5.34 21.45
N VAL A 116 3.17 6.30 21.57
CA VAL A 116 4.27 6.45 20.61
C VAL A 116 5.22 5.24 20.63
N ILE A 117 5.55 4.71 21.81
CA ILE A 117 6.47 3.58 21.94
C ILE A 117 5.94 2.32 21.25
N PRO A 118 4.73 1.81 21.54
CA PRO A 118 4.23 0.60 20.88
C PRO A 118 4.03 0.78 19.38
N LEU A 119 3.47 1.92 18.95
CA LEU A 119 3.30 2.20 17.51
C LEU A 119 4.66 2.32 16.80
N GLY A 120 5.65 2.93 17.43
CA GLY A 120 7.01 3.04 16.89
C GLY A 120 7.70 1.70 16.73
N ILE A 121 7.53 0.78 17.69
CA ILE A 121 8.07 -0.59 17.60
C ILE A 121 7.44 -1.35 16.42
N LEU A 122 6.11 -1.28 16.28
CA LEU A 122 5.41 -1.91 15.17
C LEU A 122 5.82 -1.30 13.82
N CYS A 123 6.00 0.02 13.77
CA CYS A 123 6.49 0.70 12.57
C CYS A 123 7.92 0.25 12.20
N ALA A 124 8.81 0.08 13.17
CA ALA A 124 10.15 -0.43 12.91
C ALA A 124 10.11 -1.86 12.34
N GLY A 125 9.21 -2.72 12.85
CA GLY A 125 8.96 -4.05 12.30
C GLY A 125 8.46 -3.99 10.86
N LEU A 126 7.47 -3.13 10.58
CA LEU A 126 6.93 -2.91 9.24
C LEU A 126 8.04 -2.50 8.24
N TRP A 127 8.87 -1.53 8.61
CA TRP A 127 9.97 -1.07 7.76
C TRP A 127 11.05 -2.13 7.57
N THR A 128 11.32 -2.95 8.57
CA THR A 128 12.31 -4.05 8.47
C THR A 128 11.86 -5.11 7.49
N ILE A 129 10.59 -5.54 7.56
CA ILE A 129 10.00 -6.51 6.64
C ILE A 129 9.88 -5.89 5.23
N GLY A 130 9.43 -4.65 5.16
CA GLY A 130 9.28 -3.89 3.91
C GLY A 130 10.60 -3.76 3.16
N TYR A 131 11.70 -3.42 3.85
CA TYR A 131 13.02 -3.30 3.23
C TYR A 131 13.51 -4.63 2.62
N ARG A 132 13.26 -5.77 3.29
CA ARG A 132 13.57 -7.08 2.70
C ARG A 132 12.72 -7.38 1.47
N THR A 133 11.45 -6.97 1.49
CA THR A 133 10.51 -7.21 0.38
C THR A 133 10.84 -6.35 -0.85
N MET A 134 11.42 -5.16 -0.67
CA MET A 134 11.80 -4.27 -1.79
C MET A 134 12.76 -4.93 -2.79
N PHE A 135 13.65 -5.83 -2.33
CA PHE A 135 14.67 -6.48 -3.16
C PHE A 135 14.32 -7.92 -3.58
N ILE A 136 13.05 -8.30 -3.46
CA ILE A 136 12.62 -9.69 -3.69
C ILE A 136 12.53 -10.08 -5.17
N VAL A 137 12.21 -9.10 -6.04
CA VAL A 137 11.97 -9.36 -7.45
C VAL A 137 13.29 -9.55 -8.18
N ARG A 138 13.55 -10.79 -8.61
CA ARG A 138 14.63 -11.09 -9.55
C ARG A 138 14.03 -11.34 -10.92
N ALA A 139 14.41 -10.52 -11.89
CA ALA A 139 14.10 -10.74 -13.28
C ALA A 139 15.40 -11.12 -14.01
N ALA A 140 15.34 -12.09 -14.92
CA ALA A 140 16.42 -12.29 -15.87
C ALA A 140 15.88 -12.52 -17.28
N TRP A 141 16.78 -12.42 -18.24
CA TRP A 141 16.45 -12.52 -19.65
C TRP A 141 16.07 -13.95 -20.03
N SER A 142 14.96 -14.13 -20.74
CA SER A 142 14.50 -15.41 -21.26
C SER A 142 14.55 -15.40 -22.79
N ASP A 143 15.44 -16.21 -23.37
CA ASP A 143 15.59 -16.32 -24.83
C ASP A 143 14.34 -16.90 -25.52
N SER A 144 13.54 -17.70 -24.80
CA SER A 144 12.27 -18.24 -25.31
C SER A 144 11.15 -17.20 -25.41
N ALA A 145 11.18 -16.16 -24.56
CA ALA A 145 10.16 -15.11 -24.54
C ALA A 145 10.63 -13.82 -25.26
N GLY A 146 11.91 -13.72 -25.63
CA GLY A 146 12.51 -12.51 -26.20
C GLY A 146 12.44 -11.29 -25.27
N ALA A 147 12.32 -11.53 -23.95
CA ALA A 147 12.00 -10.52 -22.95
C ALA A 147 12.61 -10.87 -21.57
N CYS A 148 12.77 -9.86 -20.71
CA CYS A 148 13.11 -10.07 -19.31
C CYS A 148 11.87 -10.49 -18.51
N VAL A 149 11.90 -11.71 -17.97
CA VAL A 149 10.79 -12.29 -17.20
C VAL A 149 11.17 -12.34 -15.73
N VAL A 150 10.20 -12.17 -14.84
CA VAL A 150 10.40 -12.33 -13.40
C VAL A 150 10.63 -13.82 -13.10
N ILE A 151 11.82 -14.15 -12.60
CA ILE A 151 12.29 -15.53 -12.39
C ILE A 151 11.99 -16.02 -10.98
N SER A 152 12.14 -15.14 -9.98
CA SER A 152 11.81 -15.48 -8.62
C SER A 152 11.22 -14.27 -7.91
N THR A 153 10.12 -14.52 -7.22
CA THR A 153 9.49 -13.66 -6.24
C THR A 153 9.05 -14.60 -5.13
N ASP A 154 9.44 -14.40 -3.87
CA ASP A 154 8.97 -15.27 -2.79
C ASP A 154 7.58 -14.78 -2.33
N PRO A 155 6.49 -15.47 -2.74
CA PRO A 155 5.14 -15.04 -2.39
C PRO A 155 4.92 -15.04 -0.87
N SER A 156 5.65 -15.89 -0.13
CA SER A 156 5.60 -15.97 1.32
C SER A 156 5.99 -14.65 1.99
N LEU A 157 7.02 -13.96 1.51
CA LEU A 157 7.45 -12.68 2.09
C LEU A 157 6.47 -11.54 1.77
N LEU A 158 5.92 -11.53 0.56
CA LEU A 158 4.84 -10.60 0.19
C LEU A 158 3.61 -10.80 1.08
N ASN A 159 3.21 -12.05 1.30
CA ASN A 159 2.10 -12.39 2.20
C ASN A 159 2.38 -11.94 3.62
N VAL A 160 3.58 -12.20 4.15
CA VAL A 160 3.98 -11.75 5.49
C VAL A 160 3.93 -10.23 5.61
N LEU A 161 4.48 -9.48 4.65
CA LEU A 161 4.43 -8.01 4.65
C LEU A 161 2.99 -7.51 4.61
N TYR A 162 2.16 -8.12 3.77
CA TYR A 162 0.77 -7.76 3.60
C TYR A 162 -0.04 -7.97 4.88
N PHE A 163 0.01 -9.16 5.49
CA PHE A 163 -0.67 -9.45 6.75
C PHE A 163 -0.15 -8.60 7.91
N TYR A 164 1.17 -8.38 7.97
CA TYR A 164 1.77 -7.52 8.99
C TYR A 164 1.21 -6.10 8.90
N THR A 165 1.08 -5.58 7.69
CA THR A 165 0.59 -4.21 7.48
C THR A 165 -0.91 -4.09 7.75
N MET A 166 -1.71 -5.09 7.37
CA MET A 166 -3.12 -5.13 7.77
C MET A 166 -3.29 -5.11 9.28
N GLY A 167 -2.47 -5.90 10.00
CA GLY A 167 -2.45 -5.89 11.46
C GLY A 167 -2.03 -4.53 12.03
N PHE A 168 -0.99 -3.92 11.46
CA PHE A 168 -0.52 -2.60 11.87
C PHE A 168 -1.57 -1.50 11.66
N ASP A 169 -2.20 -1.46 10.49
CA ASP A 169 -3.26 -0.51 10.17
C ASP A 169 -4.49 -0.73 11.06
N PHE A 170 -4.84 -1.98 11.38
CA PHE A 170 -5.90 -2.29 12.34
C PHE A 170 -5.60 -1.74 13.73
N VAL A 171 -4.36 -1.91 14.24
CA VAL A 171 -3.95 -1.35 15.52
C VAL A 171 -4.07 0.19 15.49
N ILE A 172 -3.61 0.83 14.42
CA ILE A 172 -3.78 2.29 14.23
C ILE A 172 -5.25 2.70 14.26
N LEU A 173 -6.12 1.92 13.62
CA LEU A 173 -7.57 2.17 13.58
C LEU A 173 -8.16 2.14 15.00
N VAL A 174 -7.84 1.11 15.77
CA VAL A 174 -8.29 0.98 17.16
C VAL A 174 -7.80 2.16 18.01
N TYR A 175 -6.51 2.53 17.91
CA TYR A 175 -5.98 3.68 18.65
C TYR A 175 -6.62 5.01 18.23
N THR A 176 -6.92 5.19 16.95
CA THR A 176 -7.59 6.39 16.42
C THR A 176 -9.02 6.47 16.95
N PHE A 177 -9.74 5.35 16.92
CA PHE A 177 -11.11 5.25 17.42
C PHE A 177 -11.20 5.53 18.92
N LEU A 178 -10.32 4.92 19.72
CA LEU A 178 -10.26 5.12 21.18
C LEU A 178 -9.92 6.57 21.53
N ALA A 179 -8.97 7.19 20.82
CA ALA A 179 -8.64 8.60 21.04
C ALA A 179 -9.85 9.50 20.83
N LEU A 180 -10.64 9.19 19.80
CA LEU A 180 -11.77 10.01 19.39
C LEU A 180 -12.96 9.89 20.33
N ILE A 181 -13.25 8.68 20.83
CA ILE A 181 -14.28 8.47 21.85
C ILE A 181 -13.87 9.12 23.18
N THR A 182 -12.62 8.95 23.58
CA THR A 182 -12.15 9.46 24.88
C THR A 182 -12.10 10.99 24.90
N LYS A 183 -11.78 11.63 23.76
CA LYS A 183 -11.69 13.10 23.64
C LYS A 183 -13.00 13.77 23.18
N HIS A 184 -14.15 13.16 23.47
CA HIS A 184 -15.49 13.60 23.05
C HIS A 184 -15.79 15.11 23.26
N THR A 185 -15.08 15.76 24.18
CA THR A 185 -15.25 17.17 24.57
C THR A 185 -14.49 18.20 23.69
N ALA A 186 -13.53 17.78 22.86
CA ALA A 186 -12.69 18.73 22.11
C ALA A 186 -13.28 19.10 20.72
N ARG A 187 -14.18 20.11 20.72
CA ARG A 187 -14.66 20.91 19.56
C ARG A 187 -15.30 20.13 18.39
N THR A 188 -16.61 20.28 18.28
CA THR A 188 -17.53 19.76 17.24
C THR A 188 -17.04 19.86 15.78
N ASP A 189 -16.28 20.90 15.42
CA ASP A 189 -15.80 21.07 14.04
C ASP A 189 -14.56 20.24 13.69
N LEU A 190 -13.62 20.11 14.64
CA LEU A 190 -12.44 19.25 14.44
C LEU A 190 -12.84 17.77 14.44
N TRP A 191 -13.82 17.43 15.28
CA TRP A 191 -14.37 16.10 15.39
C TRP A 191 -15.09 15.66 14.11
N LYS A 192 -15.94 16.53 13.52
CA LYS A 192 -16.60 16.25 12.23
C LYS A 192 -15.62 16.04 11.09
N LEU A 193 -14.63 16.93 10.93
CA LEU A 193 -13.64 16.82 9.87
C LEU A 193 -12.80 15.53 10.00
N LEU A 194 -12.36 15.20 11.21
CA LEU A 194 -11.49 14.03 11.43
C LEU A 194 -12.26 12.70 11.38
N PHE A 195 -13.51 12.67 11.85
CA PHE A 195 -14.33 11.46 11.86
C PHE A 195 -14.88 11.14 10.47
N HIS A 196 -15.46 12.14 9.79
CA HIS A 196 -16.12 11.93 8.50
C HIS A 196 -15.12 11.69 7.38
N ASP A 197 -14.05 12.48 7.28
CA ASP A 197 -13.13 12.40 6.14
C ASP A 197 -11.94 11.46 6.41
N GLY A 198 -11.58 11.24 7.69
CA GLY A 198 -10.45 10.41 8.07
C GLY A 198 -10.83 8.97 8.42
N LEU A 199 -11.68 8.79 9.43
CA LEU A 199 -11.97 7.46 9.98
C LEU A 199 -12.85 6.62 9.06
N VAL A 200 -13.89 7.20 8.44
CA VAL A 200 -14.75 6.47 7.51
C VAL A 200 -13.95 5.97 6.31
N TYR A 201 -13.13 6.83 5.71
CA TYR A 201 -12.25 6.44 4.60
C TYR A 201 -11.30 5.32 5.01
N PHE A 202 -10.71 5.42 6.21
CA PHE A 202 -9.80 4.40 6.70
C PHE A 202 -10.48 3.05 6.93
N LEU A 203 -11.70 3.05 7.48
CA LEU A 203 -12.48 1.83 7.72
C LEU A 203 -12.94 1.18 6.41
N VAL A 204 -13.37 1.98 5.42
CA VAL A 204 -13.70 1.50 4.07
C VAL A 204 -12.48 0.90 3.39
N THR A 205 -11.32 1.56 3.51
CA THR A 205 -10.07 1.06 2.93
C THR A 205 -9.65 -0.24 3.62
N PHE A 206 -9.78 -0.34 4.94
CA PHE A 206 -9.48 -1.55 5.69
C PHE A 206 -10.38 -2.73 5.27
N THR A 207 -11.69 -2.53 5.18
CA THR A 207 -12.62 -3.60 4.78
C THR A 207 -12.41 -4.05 3.34
N ALA A 208 -12.16 -3.11 2.42
CA ALA A 208 -11.83 -3.44 1.03
C ALA A 208 -10.54 -4.27 0.94
N ASN A 209 -9.56 -3.94 1.78
CA ASN A 209 -8.31 -4.69 1.86
C ASN A 209 -8.46 -6.05 2.58
N CYS A 210 -9.44 -6.25 3.47
CA CYS A 210 -9.66 -7.57 4.07
C CYS A 210 -10.10 -8.63 3.04
N ILE A 211 -10.72 -8.23 1.93
CA ILE A 211 -11.20 -9.16 0.89
C ILE A 211 -10.03 -10.00 0.32
N PRO A 212 -8.96 -9.39 -0.23
CA PRO A 212 -7.81 -10.14 -0.72
C PRO A 212 -7.15 -10.99 0.37
N ALA A 213 -7.08 -10.51 1.61
CA ALA A 213 -6.51 -11.26 2.73
C ALA A 213 -7.22 -12.60 2.97
N VAL A 214 -8.56 -12.60 2.88
CA VAL A 214 -9.38 -13.80 3.08
C VAL A 214 -9.27 -14.75 1.87
N SER A 215 -9.22 -14.22 0.64
CA SER A 215 -9.04 -15.07 -0.54
C SER A 215 -7.70 -15.79 -0.52
N PHE A 216 -6.61 -15.12 -0.13
CA PHE A 216 -5.30 -15.77 0.02
C PHE A 216 -5.32 -16.88 1.08
N PHE A 217 -5.96 -16.65 2.23
CA PHE A 217 -6.08 -17.67 3.27
C PHE A 217 -6.92 -18.87 2.81
N TYR A 218 -7.95 -18.63 2.00
CA TYR A 218 -8.77 -19.69 1.43
C TYR A 218 -7.98 -20.57 0.47
N GLU A 219 -7.15 -19.98 -0.39
CA GLU A 219 -6.28 -20.70 -1.33
C GLU A 219 -5.30 -21.63 -0.59
N GLU A 220 -4.59 -21.12 0.42
CA GLU A 220 -3.65 -21.92 1.20
C GLU A 220 -4.36 -23.07 1.96
N SER A 221 -5.61 -22.85 2.38
CA SER A 221 -6.45 -23.91 2.99
C SER A 221 -6.90 -24.99 1.99
N GLN A 222 -6.98 -24.66 0.70
CA GLN A 222 -7.29 -25.62 -0.37
C GLN A 222 -6.06 -26.43 -0.73
N ASP A 223 -4.90 -25.79 -0.88
CA ASP A 223 -3.64 -26.48 -1.18
C ASP A 223 -3.23 -27.43 -0.06
N ALA A 224 -3.41 -27.01 1.20
CA ALA A 224 -3.21 -27.90 2.35
C ALA A 224 -4.13 -29.13 2.26
N ARG A 225 -5.43 -28.94 1.97
CA ARG A 225 -6.40 -30.05 1.83
C ARG A 225 -6.08 -30.98 0.66
N ASN A 226 -5.70 -30.42 -0.49
CA ASN A 226 -5.34 -31.20 -1.67
C ASN A 226 -4.08 -32.04 -1.39
N SER A 227 -3.09 -31.49 -0.69
CA SER A 227 -1.87 -32.21 -0.31
C SER A 227 -2.13 -33.44 0.57
N TYR A 228 -3.17 -33.43 1.41
CA TYR A 228 -3.60 -34.61 2.20
C TYR A 228 -4.46 -35.61 1.42
N LEU A 229 -5.05 -35.22 0.29
CA LEU A 229 -5.83 -36.11 -0.57
C LEU A 229 -4.97 -36.87 -1.59
N TYR A 230 -3.74 -36.41 -1.84
CA TYR A 230 -2.78 -37.01 -2.76
C TYR A 230 -1.52 -37.59 -2.06
N ALA A 231 -1.53 -37.69 -0.72
CA ALA A 231 -0.53 -38.38 0.09
C ALA A 231 -1.12 -39.64 0.72
#